data_AF-A0A940NIK9-F1
#
_entry.id   AF-A0A940NIK9-F1
#
_cell.length_a   1.000
_cell.length_b   1.000
_cell.length_c   1.000
_cell.angle_alpha   90.00
_cell.angle_beta   90.00
_cell.angle_gamma   90.00
#
_symmetry.space_group_name_H-M   'P 1'
#
loop_
_entity.id
_entity.type
_entity.pdbx_description
1 polymer ?
#
loop_
_entity_poly.entity_id
_entity_poly.type
_entity_poly.pdbx_seq_one_letter_code
_entity_poly.pdbx_strand_id
1 'polypeptide(L)'
;MNMKLPSVVVSYVRQLRISLCIGALVYFAYGTGTSMWASPWLSGTAMFMALCAPLFSFLCNYADAAMARVTGLVTMGKLGRLVVQLTFNLIFMSAVVHGGLVSPVDIAHIGGVPGAALIATLVSQGVQYVAVLIASRGVGTRDGNVTLGYLVSVSVIALSMLGHPDLQRGFEISSTAFGAFILALGLIKDARWLAGLAMRRS
;
A
#
# COMPACT_ATOMS: atom_id res chain seq x y z
N MET A 1 -14.70 13.35 -14.84
CA MET A 1 -15.03 13.48 -13.39
C MET A 1 -14.38 14.77 -12.93
N ASN A 2 -15.16 15.84 -12.74
CA ASN A 2 -14.63 17.12 -12.24
C ASN A 2 -14.35 16.96 -10.74
N MET A 3 -13.11 16.65 -10.40
CA MET A 3 -12.66 16.63 -9.01
C MET A 3 -12.59 18.07 -8.51
N LYS A 4 -13.47 18.42 -7.57
CA LYS A 4 -13.39 19.70 -6.88
C LYS A 4 -12.36 19.54 -5.75
N LEU A 5 -11.29 20.32 -5.79
CA LEU A 5 -10.28 20.47 -4.72
C LEU A 5 -10.84 20.33 -3.28
N PRO A 6 -12.02 20.91 -2.93
CA PRO A 6 -12.62 20.73 -1.60
C PRO A 6 -12.89 19.28 -1.17
N SER A 7 -13.19 18.34 -2.08
CA SER A 7 -13.45 16.94 -1.67
C SER A 7 -12.19 16.19 -1.23
N VAL A 8 -11.03 16.54 -1.80
CA VAL A 8 -9.73 15.97 -1.43
C VAL A 8 -9.33 16.44 -0.04
N VAL A 9 -9.47 17.74 0.23
CA VAL A 9 -9.14 18.35 1.53
C VAL A 9 -10.00 17.74 2.64
N VAL A 10 -11.30 17.58 2.43
CA VAL A 10 -12.20 16.97 3.43
C VAL A 10 -11.81 15.52 3.71
N SER A 11 -11.52 14.72 2.68
CA SER A 11 -11.09 13.33 2.88
C SER A 11 -9.73 13.26 3.60
N TYR A 12 -8.81 14.17 3.27
CA TYR A 12 -7.49 14.29 3.90
C TYR A 12 -7.62 14.56 5.41
N VAL A 13 -8.35 15.61 5.79
CA VAL A 13 -8.54 16.01 7.20
C VAL A 13 -9.20 14.88 8.00
N ARG A 14 -10.19 14.19 7.43
CA ARG A 14 -10.87 13.06 8.09
C ARG A 14 -9.91 11.89 8.39
N GLN A 15 -8.95 11.65 7.50
CA GLN A 15 -8.00 10.54 7.62
C GLN A 15 -6.75 10.89 8.42
N LEU A 16 -6.56 12.15 8.77
CA LEU A 16 -5.37 12.65 9.45
C LEU A 16 -5.13 11.93 10.77
N ARG A 17 -6.19 11.65 11.54
CA ARG A 17 -6.11 10.92 12.82
C ARG A 17 -5.49 9.54 12.67
N ILE A 18 -5.96 8.76 11.69
CA ILE A 18 -5.42 7.41 11.42
C ILE A 18 -3.98 7.54 10.93
N SER A 19 -3.71 8.55 10.09
CA SER A 19 -2.38 8.74 9.51
C SER A 19 -1.34 9.15 10.56
N LEU A 20 -1.73 9.96 11.55
CA LEU A 20 -0.90 10.23 12.73
C LEU A 20 -0.57 8.94 13.49
N CYS A 21 -1.53 8.01 13.64
CA CYS A 21 -1.25 6.70 14.22
C CYS A 21 -0.25 5.88 13.37
N ILE A 22 -0.32 5.98 12.03
CA ILE A 22 0.65 5.32 11.14
C ILE A 22 2.05 5.87 11.38
N GLY A 23 2.21 7.20 11.41
CA GLY A 23 3.51 7.82 11.67
C GLY A 23 4.05 7.49 13.06
N ALA A 24 3.20 7.55 14.08
CA ALA A 24 3.57 7.15 15.44
C ALA A 24 4.00 5.68 15.49
N LEU A 25 3.28 4.79 14.82
CA LEU A 25 3.64 3.38 14.76
C LEU A 25 5.00 3.16 14.10
N VAL A 26 5.27 3.85 12.98
CA VAL A 26 6.58 3.79 12.31
C VAL A 26 7.68 4.29 13.25
N TYR A 27 7.45 5.43 13.92
CA TYR A 27 8.40 6.01 14.86
C TYR A 27 8.72 5.06 16.01
N PHE A 28 7.69 4.47 16.63
CA PHE A 28 7.89 3.55 17.74
C PHE A 28 8.48 2.21 17.28
N ALA A 29 8.00 1.62 16.18
CA ALA A 29 8.49 0.32 15.71
C ALA A 29 9.98 0.35 15.36
N TYR A 30 10.42 1.33 14.55
CA TYR A 30 11.83 1.45 14.21
C TYR A 30 12.65 2.03 15.36
N GLY A 31 12.12 2.97 16.14
CA GLY A 31 12.80 3.53 17.30
C GLY A 31 13.13 2.47 18.36
N THR A 32 12.19 1.58 18.68
CA THR A 32 12.44 0.47 19.62
C THR A 32 13.35 -0.59 19.00
N GLY A 33 13.13 -0.96 17.73
CA GLY A 33 13.90 -1.99 17.06
C GLY A 33 15.37 -1.64 16.81
N THR A 34 15.68 -0.35 16.66
CA THR A 34 17.03 0.13 16.28
C THR A 34 17.71 0.96 17.38
N SER A 35 16.96 1.38 18.42
CA SER A 35 17.39 2.35 19.42
C SER A 35 17.81 3.73 18.86
N MET A 36 17.46 4.06 17.61
CA MET A 36 17.86 5.29 16.93
C MET A 36 16.90 6.48 17.15
N TRP A 37 16.48 6.72 18.39
CA TRP A 37 15.45 7.73 18.73
C TRP A 37 15.77 9.17 18.29
N ALA A 38 17.05 9.53 18.31
CA ALA A 38 17.53 10.86 17.92
C ALA A 38 17.79 10.99 16.40
N SER A 39 17.56 9.94 15.62
CA SER A 39 17.86 9.95 14.18
C SER A 39 16.88 10.86 13.43
N PRO A 40 17.37 11.82 12.61
CA PRO A 40 16.49 12.60 11.75
C PRO A 40 15.77 11.73 10.70
N TRP A 41 16.33 10.57 10.35
CA TRP A 41 15.70 9.60 9.45
C TRP A 41 14.48 8.95 10.09
N LEU A 42 14.51 8.66 11.40
CA LEU A 42 13.37 8.10 12.11
C LEU A 42 12.19 9.10 12.14
N SER A 43 12.47 10.33 12.57
CA SER A 43 11.46 11.39 12.59
C SER A 43 10.96 11.72 11.18
N GLY A 44 11.86 11.81 10.20
CA GLY A 44 11.53 12.13 8.81
C GLY A 44 10.65 11.07 8.16
N THR A 45 10.97 9.79 8.33
CA THR A 45 10.16 8.68 7.77
C THR A 45 8.80 8.56 8.46
N ALA A 46 8.73 8.76 9.78
CA ALA A 46 7.47 8.82 10.52
C ALA A 46 6.58 9.98 10.07
N MET A 47 7.15 11.18 9.92
CA MET A 47 6.43 12.36 9.42
C MET A 47 5.97 12.17 7.97
N PHE A 48 6.83 11.62 7.10
CA PHE A 48 6.47 11.27 5.74
C PHE A 48 5.24 10.36 5.73
N MET A 49 5.23 9.29 6.52
CA MET A 49 4.10 8.37 6.59
C MET A 49 2.83 9.04 7.13
N ALA A 50 2.95 9.89 8.17
CA ALA A 50 1.81 10.60 8.74
C ALA A 50 1.18 11.60 7.76
N LEU A 51 1.99 12.35 7.02
CA LEU A 51 1.52 13.41 6.14
C LEU A 51 1.09 12.87 4.76
N CYS A 52 1.77 11.83 4.29
CA CYS A 52 1.53 11.28 2.96
C CYS A 52 0.48 10.17 2.93
N ALA A 53 0.19 9.46 4.02
CA ALA A 53 -0.80 8.37 4.01
C ALA A 53 -2.21 8.77 3.49
N PRO A 54 -2.78 9.94 3.84
CA PRO A 54 -4.08 10.33 3.28
C PRO A 54 -3.99 10.65 1.78
N LEU A 55 -2.90 11.30 1.35
CA LEU A 55 -2.65 11.62 -0.05
C LEU A 55 -2.44 10.33 -0.87
N PHE A 56 -1.70 9.39 -0.31
CA PHE A 56 -1.44 8.08 -0.87
C PHE A 56 -2.74 7.30 -1.16
N SER A 57 -3.66 7.24 -0.18
CA SER A 57 -4.97 6.59 -0.34
C SER A 57 -5.77 7.20 -1.50
N PHE A 58 -5.77 8.53 -1.58
CA PHE A 58 -6.40 9.26 -2.69
C PHE A 58 -5.77 8.95 -4.05
N LEU A 59 -4.44 9.05 -4.17
CA LEU A 59 -3.73 8.82 -5.42
C LEU A 59 -3.90 7.38 -5.92
N CYS A 60 -3.89 6.40 -5.02
CA CYS A 60 -4.15 5.00 -5.35
C CYS A 60 -5.57 4.78 -5.90
N ASN A 61 -6.58 5.40 -5.27
CA ASN A 61 -7.96 5.31 -5.74
C ASN A 61 -8.15 6.05 -7.08
N TYR A 62 -7.47 7.18 -7.26
CA TYR A 62 -7.49 7.92 -8.52
C TYR A 62 -6.86 7.12 -9.66
N ALA A 63 -5.66 6.58 -9.47
CA ALA A 63 -4.96 5.80 -10.49
C ALA A 63 -5.74 4.54 -10.89
N ASP A 64 -6.32 3.83 -9.92
CA ASP A 64 -7.20 2.68 -10.16
C ASP A 64 -8.38 3.07 -11.06
N ALA A 65 -9.13 4.09 -10.66
CA ALA A 65 -10.30 4.55 -11.40
C ALA A 65 -9.95 5.12 -12.79
N ALA A 66 -8.83 5.82 -12.91
CA ALA A 66 -8.37 6.41 -14.16
C ALA A 66 -7.99 5.31 -15.17
N MET A 67 -7.16 4.36 -14.76
CA MET A 67 -6.70 3.28 -15.64
C MET A 67 -7.83 2.33 -16.02
N ALA A 68 -8.71 1.97 -15.08
CA ALA A 68 -9.88 1.16 -15.36
C ALA A 68 -10.84 1.86 -16.34
N ARG A 69 -11.00 3.20 -16.23
CA ARG A 69 -11.85 3.97 -17.16
C ARG A 69 -11.27 4.05 -18.56
N VAL A 70 -9.97 4.31 -18.69
CA VAL A 70 -9.30 4.48 -19.99
C VAL A 70 -9.27 3.16 -20.76
N THR A 71 -9.03 2.05 -20.07
CA THR A 71 -8.83 0.75 -20.72
C THR A 71 -10.07 -0.15 -20.73
N GLY A 72 -11.05 0.10 -19.86
CA GLY A 72 -12.16 -0.81 -19.61
C GLY A 72 -11.79 -2.07 -18.80
N LEU A 73 -10.50 -2.23 -18.45
CA LEU A 73 -9.96 -3.43 -17.81
C LEU A 73 -9.73 -3.21 -16.32
N VAL A 74 -10.19 -4.14 -15.50
CA VAL A 74 -10.00 -4.16 -14.05
C VAL A 74 -8.53 -4.38 -13.70
N THR A 75 -7.81 -5.21 -14.48
CA THR A 75 -6.37 -5.45 -14.26
C THR A 75 -5.56 -4.18 -14.41
N MET A 76 -5.88 -3.35 -15.40
CA MET A 76 -5.17 -2.08 -15.61
C MET A 76 -5.41 -1.09 -14.47
N GLY A 77 -6.62 -1.08 -13.88
CA GLY A 77 -6.89 -0.35 -12.63
C GLY A 77 -5.97 -0.77 -11.49
N LYS A 78 -5.87 -2.08 -11.25
CA LYS A 78 -4.99 -2.65 -10.22
C LYS A 78 -3.51 -2.33 -10.49
N LEU A 79 -3.06 -2.39 -11.74
CA LEU A 79 -1.70 -2.00 -12.12
C LEU A 79 -1.45 -0.50 -11.91
N GLY A 80 -2.41 0.36 -12.20
CA GLY A 80 -2.33 1.79 -11.91
C GLY A 80 -2.12 2.07 -10.41
N ARG A 81 -2.90 1.40 -9.55
CA ARG A 81 -2.70 1.45 -8.10
C ARG A 81 -1.33 0.90 -7.70
N LEU A 82 -0.91 -0.22 -8.28
CA LEU A 82 0.39 -0.85 -8.02
C LEU A 82 1.53 0.13 -8.24
N VAL A 83 1.51 0.87 -9.36
CA VAL A 83 2.57 1.84 -9.70
C VAL A 83 2.65 2.96 -8.67
N VAL A 84 1.52 3.57 -8.30
CA VAL A 84 1.50 4.63 -7.28
C VAL A 84 2.06 4.09 -5.96
N GLN A 85 1.62 2.90 -5.56
CA GLN A 85 2.00 2.31 -4.29
C GLN A 85 3.45 1.85 -4.23
N LEU A 86 3.95 1.28 -5.32
CA LEU A 86 5.36 0.93 -5.45
C LEU A 86 6.23 2.18 -5.32
N THR A 87 5.85 3.30 -5.94
CA THR A 87 6.58 4.56 -5.80
C THR A 87 6.65 5.03 -4.35
N PHE A 88 5.53 5.03 -3.62
CA PHE A 88 5.53 5.40 -2.19
C PHE A 88 6.39 4.46 -1.35
N ASN A 89 6.28 3.15 -1.57
CA ASN A 89 7.06 2.17 -0.84
C ASN A 89 8.55 2.22 -1.20
N LEU A 90 8.93 2.55 -2.43
CA LEU A 90 10.32 2.76 -2.83
C LEU A 90 10.93 3.95 -2.11
N ILE A 91 10.21 5.08 -2.02
CA ILE A 91 10.66 6.27 -1.28
C ILE A 91 10.86 5.92 0.19
N PHE A 92 9.86 5.28 0.80
CA PHE A 92 9.90 4.88 2.20
C PHE A 92 11.04 3.89 2.48
N MET A 93 11.14 2.80 1.71
CA MET A 93 12.17 1.77 1.88
C MET A 93 13.58 2.32 1.66
N SER A 94 13.76 3.20 0.67
CA SER A 94 15.04 3.87 0.45
C SER A 94 15.45 4.70 1.67
N ALA A 95 14.50 5.45 2.26
CA ALA A 95 14.77 6.30 3.41
C ALA A 95 15.11 5.50 4.68
N VAL A 96 14.37 4.42 4.97
CA VAL A 96 14.65 3.59 6.16
C VAL A 96 15.95 2.80 6.02
N VAL A 97 16.29 2.32 4.83
CA VAL A 97 17.57 1.61 4.59
C VAL A 97 18.75 2.58 4.60
N HIS A 98 18.66 3.70 3.89
CA HIS A 98 19.73 4.70 3.87
C HIS A 98 19.94 5.35 5.24
N GLY A 99 18.87 5.53 6.01
CA GLY A 99 18.91 6.04 7.38
C GLY A 99 19.39 5.05 8.43
N GLY A 100 19.73 3.82 8.04
CA GLY A 100 20.20 2.76 8.95
C GLY A 100 19.11 2.13 9.83
N LEU A 101 17.83 2.42 9.57
CA LEU A 101 16.69 1.87 10.31
C LEU A 101 16.35 0.43 9.88
N VAL A 102 16.76 0.04 8.68
CA VAL A 102 16.67 -1.33 8.14
C VAL A 102 18.03 -1.71 7.60
N SER A 103 18.54 -2.88 8.00
CA SER A 103 19.81 -3.40 7.52
C SER A 103 19.69 -3.82 6.04
N PRO A 104 20.60 -3.40 5.15
CA PRO A 104 20.64 -3.89 3.77
C PRO A 104 20.83 -5.42 3.69
N VAL A 105 21.49 -6.03 4.68
CA VAL A 105 21.74 -7.47 4.74
C VAL A 105 20.42 -8.24 4.91
N ASP A 106 19.51 -7.72 5.72
CA ASP A 106 18.23 -8.38 6.08
C ASP A 106 17.22 -8.38 4.92
N ILE A 107 17.47 -7.59 3.87
CA ILE A 107 16.61 -7.49 2.69
C ILE A 107 17.34 -7.92 1.39
N ALA A 108 18.60 -8.36 1.50
CA ALA A 108 19.38 -8.72 0.32
C ALA A 108 18.76 -9.89 -0.45
N HIS A 109 18.23 -10.90 0.25
CA HIS A 109 17.65 -12.11 -0.35
C HIS A 109 16.35 -11.84 -1.11
N ILE A 110 15.61 -10.79 -0.77
CA ILE A 110 14.39 -10.38 -1.47
C ILE A 110 14.66 -9.40 -2.62
N GLY A 111 15.93 -9.07 -2.91
CA GLY A 111 16.32 -8.14 -3.98
C GLY A 111 16.53 -6.70 -3.51
N GLY A 112 16.85 -6.49 -2.23
CA GLY A 112 17.17 -5.18 -1.66
C GLY A 112 15.96 -4.26 -1.58
N VAL A 113 16.21 -2.95 -1.67
CA VAL A 113 15.17 -1.91 -1.59
C VAL A 113 14.02 -2.12 -2.59
N PRO A 114 14.26 -2.39 -3.89
CA PRO A 114 13.18 -2.64 -4.85
C PRO A 114 12.33 -3.86 -4.48
N GLY A 115 12.97 -4.93 -4.02
CA GLY A 115 12.33 -6.15 -3.56
C GLY A 115 11.42 -5.92 -2.35
N ALA A 116 11.97 -5.30 -1.30
CA ALA A 116 11.23 -4.94 -0.09
C ALA A 116 10.03 -4.03 -0.43
N ALA A 117 10.21 -3.04 -1.30
CA ALA A 117 9.14 -2.16 -1.74
C ALA A 117 8.05 -2.89 -2.54
N LEU A 118 8.42 -3.86 -3.39
CA LEU A 118 7.47 -4.67 -4.14
C LEU A 118 6.64 -5.54 -3.19
N ILE A 119 7.27 -6.27 -2.27
CA ILE A 119 6.58 -7.12 -1.30
C ILE A 119 5.63 -6.30 -0.42
N ALA A 120 6.10 -5.16 0.11
CA ALA A 120 5.27 -4.20 0.83
C ALA A 120 4.08 -3.67 0.01
N THR A 121 4.24 -3.56 -1.31
CA THR A 121 3.17 -3.14 -2.22
C THR A 121 2.12 -4.23 -2.39
N LEU A 122 2.53 -5.49 -2.57
CA LEU A 122 1.62 -6.61 -2.82
C LEU A 122 0.71 -6.88 -1.60
N VAL A 123 1.28 -6.94 -0.40
CA VAL A 123 0.49 -7.12 0.84
C VAL A 123 -0.47 -5.97 1.04
N SER A 124 -0.01 -4.74 0.83
CA SER A 124 -0.83 -3.56 1.09
C SER A 124 -1.98 -3.46 0.10
N GLN A 125 -1.79 -3.82 -1.18
CA GLN A 125 -2.92 -3.96 -2.11
C GLN A 125 -3.91 -5.04 -1.66
N GLY A 126 -3.40 -6.18 -1.17
CA GLY A 126 -4.16 -7.26 -0.55
C GLY A 126 -5.13 -6.75 0.51
N VAL A 127 -4.58 -6.12 1.53
CA VAL A 127 -5.34 -5.58 2.67
C VAL A 127 -6.30 -4.48 2.22
N GLN A 128 -5.88 -3.59 1.32
CA GLN A 128 -6.75 -2.53 0.82
C GLN A 128 -7.89 -3.06 -0.04
N TYR A 129 -7.71 -4.16 -0.76
CA TYR A 129 -8.78 -4.81 -1.50
C TYR A 129 -9.86 -5.32 -0.54
N VAL A 130 -9.45 -5.99 0.54
CA VAL A 130 -10.36 -6.40 1.62
C VAL A 130 -11.06 -5.18 2.24
N ALA A 131 -10.32 -4.10 2.51
CA ALA A 131 -10.89 -2.87 3.05
C ALA A 131 -11.98 -2.25 2.16
N VAL A 132 -11.77 -2.27 0.83
CA VAL A 132 -12.76 -1.83 -0.15
C VAL A 132 -13.97 -2.78 -0.19
N LEU A 133 -13.77 -4.09 -0.06
CA LEU A 133 -14.87 -5.06 0.04
C LEU A 133 -15.72 -4.82 1.29
N ILE A 134 -15.11 -4.55 2.44
CA ILE A 134 -15.82 -4.21 3.67
C ILE A 134 -16.66 -2.94 3.48
N ALA A 135 -16.10 -1.90 2.84
CA ALA A 135 -16.84 -0.68 2.53
C ALA A 135 -18.03 -0.96 1.59
N SER A 136 -17.90 -1.88 0.63
CA SER A 136 -18.99 -2.27 -0.27
C SER A 136 -20.15 -3.00 0.43
N ARG A 137 -19.94 -3.51 1.64
CA ARG A 137 -20.97 -4.10 2.50
C ARG A 137 -21.64 -3.08 3.43
N GLY A 138 -21.37 -1.79 3.24
CA GLY A 138 -21.96 -0.71 4.04
C GLY A 138 -21.23 -0.40 5.35
N VAL A 139 -20.05 -1.00 5.58
CA VAL A 139 -19.27 -0.78 6.81
C VAL A 139 -18.16 0.23 6.56
N GLY A 140 -18.29 1.43 7.14
CA GLY A 140 -17.30 2.51 7.04
C GLY A 140 -17.27 3.18 5.66
N THR A 141 -16.23 3.98 5.42
CA THR A 141 -16.02 4.66 4.12
C THR A 141 -14.88 4.01 3.37
N ARG A 142 -14.93 4.02 2.03
CA ARG A 142 -13.88 3.44 1.18
C ARG A 142 -12.49 3.96 1.55
N ASP A 143 -12.32 5.27 1.60
CA ASP A 143 -11.02 5.89 1.91
C ASP A 143 -10.58 5.60 3.35
N GLY A 144 -11.49 5.68 4.32
CA GLY A 144 -11.18 5.40 5.73
C GLY A 144 -10.73 3.96 5.95
N ASN A 145 -11.43 2.99 5.33
CA ASN A 145 -11.05 1.58 5.43
C ASN A 145 -9.71 1.32 4.73
N VAL A 146 -9.45 1.92 3.57
CA VAL A 146 -8.15 1.80 2.87
C VAL A 146 -7.02 2.31 3.75
N THR A 147 -7.21 3.44 4.44
CA THR A 147 -6.20 4.01 5.34
C THR A 147 -6.02 3.19 6.61
N LEU A 148 -7.09 2.60 7.16
CA LEU A 148 -6.97 1.60 8.23
C LEU A 148 -6.23 0.33 7.78
N GLY A 149 -6.55 -0.16 6.58
CA GLY A 149 -5.83 -1.29 5.99
C GLY A 149 -4.35 -0.98 5.75
N TYR A 150 -4.05 0.25 5.37
CA TYR A 150 -2.66 0.71 5.26
C TYR A 150 -1.96 0.75 6.61
N LEU A 151 -2.61 1.22 7.68
CA LEU A 151 -2.07 1.13 9.05
C LEU A 151 -1.71 -0.31 9.41
N VAL A 152 -2.61 -1.27 9.20
CA VAL A 152 -2.33 -2.69 9.47
C VAL A 152 -1.15 -3.19 8.65
N SER A 153 -1.10 -2.85 7.36
CA SER A 153 -0.03 -3.28 6.45
C SER A 153 1.32 -2.74 6.91
N VAL A 154 1.38 -1.45 7.25
CA VAL A 154 2.60 -0.78 7.72
C VAL A 154 3.11 -1.39 9.02
N SER A 155 2.22 -1.78 9.93
CA SER A 155 2.61 -2.49 11.16
C SER A 155 3.33 -3.80 10.86
N VAL A 156 2.76 -4.62 9.98
CA VAL A 156 3.35 -5.91 9.62
C VAL A 156 4.66 -5.70 8.86
N ILE A 157 4.70 -4.75 7.93
CA ILE A 157 5.91 -4.39 7.18
C ILE A 157 7.02 -3.98 8.15
N ALA A 158 6.76 -3.04 9.06
CA ALA A 158 7.77 -2.55 9.99
C ALA A 158 8.33 -3.67 10.87
N LEU A 159 7.47 -4.52 11.44
CA LEU A 159 7.91 -5.66 12.25
C LEU A 159 8.72 -6.68 11.44
N SER A 160 8.36 -6.90 10.17
CA SER A 160 9.08 -7.83 9.31
C SER A 160 10.45 -7.29 8.89
N MET A 161 10.56 -5.98 8.67
CA MET A 161 11.81 -5.33 8.24
C MET A 161 12.84 -5.19 9.37
N LEU A 162 12.47 -5.46 10.63
CA LEU A 162 13.39 -5.47 11.79
C LEU A 162 14.21 -6.77 11.93
N GLY A 163 14.20 -7.65 10.93
CA GLY A 163 15.16 -8.77 10.86
C GLY A 163 14.73 -10.07 11.56
N HIS A 164 13.50 -10.19 12.07
CA HIS A 164 13.04 -11.45 12.67
C HIS A 164 12.73 -12.49 11.58
N PRO A 165 13.47 -13.62 11.49
CA PRO A 165 13.41 -14.52 10.32
C PRO A 165 12.02 -15.11 10.04
N ASP A 166 11.30 -15.49 11.10
CA ASP A 166 9.96 -16.08 10.97
C ASP A 166 8.91 -15.06 10.50
N LEU A 167 9.01 -13.81 10.97
CA LEU A 167 8.11 -12.73 10.54
C LEU A 167 8.37 -12.37 9.08
N GLN A 168 9.63 -12.29 8.68
CA GLN A 168 10.02 -12.04 7.28
C GLN A 168 9.48 -13.11 6.34
N ARG A 169 9.69 -14.40 6.63
CA ARG A 169 9.16 -15.48 5.79
C ARG A 169 7.64 -15.46 5.70
N GLY A 170 6.95 -15.34 6.83
CA GLY A 170 5.50 -15.25 6.85
C GLY A 170 4.97 -14.07 6.04
N PHE A 171 5.66 -12.93 6.14
CA PHE A 171 5.37 -11.73 5.39
C PHE A 171 5.59 -11.89 3.89
N GLU A 172 6.71 -12.46 3.46
CA GLU A 172 7.03 -12.73 2.06
C GLU A 172 6.00 -13.66 1.40
N ILE A 173 5.65 -14.76 2.08
CA ILE A 173 4.64 -15.72 1.61
C ILE A 173 3.29 -15.03 1.47
N SER A 174 2.85 -14.32 2.52
CA SER A 174 1.56 -13.64 2.54
C SER A 174 1.47 -12.58 1.44
N SER A 175 2.52 -11.78 1.27
CA SER A 175 2.60 -10.71 0.27
C SER A 175 2.49 -11.28 -1.14
N THR A 176 3.24 -12.34 -1.43
CA THR A 176 3.22 -13.03 -2.72
C THR A 176 1.84 -13.61 -3.00
N ALA A 177 1.22 -14.27 -2.01
CA ALA A 177 -0.11 -14.83 -2.12
C ALA A 177 -1.17 -13.75 -2.41
N PHE A 178 -1.17 -12.63 -1.68
CA PHE A 178 -2.07 -11.51 -1.93
C PHE A 178 -1.87 -10.89 -3.31
N GLY A 179 -0.62 -10.70 -3.74
CA GLY A 179 -0.28 -10.18 -5.05
C GLY A 179 -0.81 -11.06 -6.19
N ALA A 180 -0.50 -12.36 -6.14
CA ALA A 180 -0.96 -13.33 -7.12
C ALA A 180 -2.50 -13.41 -7.16
N PHE A 181 -3.15 -13.44 -5.99
CA PHE A 181 -4.60 -13.48 -5.87
C PHE A 181 -5.28 -12.26 -6.50
N ILE A 182 -4.77 -11.05 -6.21
CA ILE A 182 -5.34 -9.82 -6.76
C ILE A 182 -5.17 -9.77 -8.28
N LEU A 183 -4.01 -10.13 -8.81
CA LEU A 183 -3.80 -10.15 -10.26
C LEU A 183 -4.70 -11.19 -10.94
N ALA A 184 -4.77 -12.41 -10.41
CA ALA A 184 -5.64 -13.47 -10.92
C ALA A 184 -7.12 -13.01 -10.97
N LEU A 185 -7.61 -12.38 -9.89
CA LEU A 185 -8.97 -11.82 -9.87
C LEU A 185 -9.19 -10.71 -10.91
N GLY A 186 -8.14 -9.94 -11.25
CA GLY A 186 -8.20 -8.94 -12.32
C GLY A 186 -8.37 -9.62 -13.67
N LEU A 187 -7.46 -10.55 -13.98
CA LEU A 187 -7.42 -11.26 -15.25
C LEU A 187 -8.70 -12.07 -15.51
N ILE A 188 -9.24 -12.74 -14.49
CA ILE A 188 -10.50 -13.50 -14.61
C ILE A 188 -11.67 -12.57 -14.97
N LYS A 189 -11.74 -11.38 -14.35
CA LYS A 189 -12.81 -10.42 -14.65
C LYS A 189 -12.70 -9.86 -16.07
N ASP A 190 -11.48 -9.54 -16.48
CA ASP A 190 -11.21 -9.01 -17.82
C ASP A 190 -11.49 -10.06 -18.90
N ALA A 191 -11.08 -11.31 -18.68
CA ALA A 191 -11.36 -12.43 -19.59
C ALA A 191 -12.87 -12.66 -19.75
N ARG A 192 -13.64 -12.63 -18.65
CA ARG A 192 -15.12 -12.76 -18.71
C ARG A 192 -15.77 -11.60 -19.48
N TRP A 193 -15.28 -10.38 -19.29
CA TRP A 193 -15.79 -9.22 -19.99
C TRP A 193 -15.49 -9.30 -21.50
N LEU A 194 -14.26 -9.65 -21.87
CA LEU A 194 -13.86 -9.84 -23.27
C LEU A 194 -14.64 -10.98 -23.95
N ALA A 195 -14.84 -12.11 -23.27
CA ALA A 195 -15.67 -13.21 -23.77
C ALA A 195 -17.13 -12.78 -23.99
N GLY A 196 -17.69 -12.01 -23.06
CA GLY A 196 -19.04 -11.45 -23.19
C GLY A 196 -19.21 -10.48 -24.37
N LEU A 197 -18.16 -9.72 -24.71
CA LEU A 197 -18.16 -8.86 -25.90
C LEU A 197 -18.09 -9.66 -27.20
N ALA A 198 -17.30 -10.73 -27.24
CA ALA A 198 -17.17 -11.59 -28.41
C ALA A 198 -18.52 -12.26 -28.77
N MET A 199 -19.24 -12.78 -27.77
CA MET A 199 -20.55 -13.43 -27.96
C MET A 199 -21.68 -12.47 -28.37
N ARG A 200 -21.54 -11.15 -28.15
CA ARG A 200 -22.53 -10.14 -28.59
C ARG A 200 -22.31 -9.68 -30.04
N ARG A 201 -21.18 -10.04 -30.64
CA ARG A 201 -20.81 -9.66 -32.01
C ARG A 201 -21.07 -10.78 -33.04
N SER A 202 -21.35 -12.00 -32.57
CA SER A 202 -21.83 -13.15 -33.35
C SER A 202 -23.34 -13.19 -33.38
#